data_AF-A0A922MWI5-F1
#
_entry.id   AF-A0A922MWI5-F1
#
_cell.length_a   1.000
_cell.length_b   1.000
_cell.length_c   1.000
_cell.angle_alpha   90.00
_cell.angle_beta   90.00
_cell.angle_gamma   90.00
#
_symmetry.space_group_name_H-M   'P 1'
#
loop_
_entity.id
_entity.type
_entity.pdbx_description
1 polymer ?
#
loop_
_entity_poly.entity_id
_entity_poly.type
_entity_poly.pdbx_seq_one_letter_code
_entity_poly.pdbx_strand_id
1 'polypeptide(L)'
;MVKTRKKWKTVVFEQPLTDHCPILLSIDCAALSTNVSNSKKVVLNYEGINSLLLKETWNDIYLAGDANIAAELFTKKLLEIININKYFIDVRKKYRPLKPWITRGVVKSIVKRDKLHKQVKKSDSKESARKHYLTYRNTCNKIIKDLKKQYYQEQLVKYNKNIRETWKIVKDVCSISSKKGDPQVLLNIICNSPIDSLNVVNTHFASVGGILANNIMSKLNISEHELALKAKLNSTPLHSMAFLPTDPVEKSARHTLLTVESEGIYVLKMTVSSNKQFKATASIEMAAPSGYLSAAIWPLLPFFGVMCGVYIVLCFGWLLVCSLQWRDLLRIQYWIGGVALLGLIESSTYYAVYSAINSSGPRLGPALQRVVGTGVLWGILGGINAWLRLHHKANDSNRDLLLSEVPLSLLDSAICWWVFVSLAHTMRTLQLRRNGKKYGWTRRTGT
;
A
#
# COMPACT_ATOMS: atom_id res chain seq x y z
N MET A 1 5.57 -15.48 25.02
CA MET A 1 7.04 -15.35 25.12
C MET A 1 7.42 -14.12 25.95
N VAL A 2 7.95 -14.31 27.16
CA VAL A 2 8.56 -13.24 27.96
C VAL A 2 10.02 -13.11 27.50
N LYS A 3 10.40 -11.95 26.96
CA LYS A 3 11.80 -11.67 26.61
C LYS A 3 12.50 -11.03 27.80
N THR A 4 13.41 -11.76 28.44
CA THR A 4 14.25 -11.25 29.55
C THR A 4 15.72 -11.55 29.28
N ARG A 5 16.61 -10.63 29.71
CA ARG A 5 18.07 -10.83 29.69
C ARG A 5 18.59 -11.48 30.97
N LYS A 6 17.72 -11.70 31.97
CA LYS A 6 18.09 -12.28 33.26
C LYS A 6 18.03 -13.81 33.20
N LYS A 7 18.87 -14.48 34.00
CA LYS A 7 18.81 -15.93 34.18
C LYS A 7 17.43 -16.31 34.73
N TRP A 8 16.86 -17.36 34.17
CA TRP A 8 15.55 -17.89 34.55
C TRP A 8 15.66 -19.42 34.70
N LYS A 9 14.84 -19.98 35.58
CA LYS A 9 14.69 -21.43 35.75
C LYS A 9 13.22 -21.79 35.67
N THR A 10 12.90 -22.85 34.95
CA THR A 10 11.55 -23.44 34.89
C THR A 10 11.58 -24.83 35.46
N VAL A 11 10.60 -25.16 36.29
CA VAL A 11 10.38 -26.51 36.83
C VAL A 11 8.95 -26.91 36.45
N VAL A 12 8.79 -28.08 35.86
CA VAL A 12 7.48 -28.66 35.56
C VAL A 12 7.19 -29.68 36.66
N PHE A 13 6.03 -29.56 37.31
CA PHE A 13 5.61 -30.55 38.28
C PHE A 13 4.93 -31.71 37.55
N GLU A 14 5.46 -32.92 37.75
CA GLU A 14 4.94 -34.14 37.11
C GLU A 14 3.66 -34.67 37.76
N GLN A 15 3.21 -34.07 38.87
CA GLN A 15 1.93 -34.42 39.49
C GLN A 15 0.78 -33.68 38.79
N PRO A 16 -0.14 -34.41 38.13
CA PRO A 16 -1.27 -33.81 37.44
C PRO A 16 -2.31 -33.36 38.46
N LEU A 17 -2.36 -32.05 38.76
CA LEU A 17 -3.48 -31.47 39.53
C LEU A 17 -4.74 -31.36 38.66
N THR A 18 -4.57 -31.29 37.33
CA THR A 18 -5.60 -31.28 36.29
C THR A 18 -5.02 -31.91 35.01
N ASP A 19 -5.79 -31.90 33.92
CA ASP A 19 -5.42 -32.25 32.53
C ASP A 19 -4.22 -31.47 31.95
N HIS A 20 -3.56 -30.64 32.77
CA HIS A 20 -2.33 -29.93 32.45
C HIS A 20 -1.33 -30.00 33.61
N CYS A 21 -0.04 -30.23 33.29
CA CYS A 21 1.04 -30.18 34.27
C CYS A 21 1.35 -28.72 34.66
N PRO A 22 1.37 -28.37 35.96
CA PRO A 22 1.70 -27.01 36.39
C PRO A 22 3.19 -26.69 36.18
N ILE A 23 3.48 -25.48 35.70
CA ILE A 23 4.84 -25.00 35.42
C ILE A 23 5.18 -23.85 36.37
N LEU A 24 6.26 -23.99 37.12
CA LEU A 24 6.85 -22.94 37.96
C LEU A 24 7.98 -22.22 37.23
N LEU A 25 7.95 -20.88 37.25
CA LEU A 25 8.99 -20.04 36.67
C LEU A 25 9.64 -19.19 37.77
N SER A 26 10.95 -19.35 37.97
CA SER A 26 11.76 -18.52 38.85
C SER A 26 12.66 -17.58 38.04
N ILE A 27 12.66 -16.29 38.40
CA ILE A 27 13.48 -15.25 37.76
C ILE A 27 14.19 -14.47 38.87
N ASP A 28 15.51 -14.40 38.81
CA ASP A 28 16.30 -13.65 39.80
C ASP A 28 15.99 -12.14 39.71
N CYS A 29 15.28 -11.64 40.72
CA CYS A 29 14.98 -10.23 40.83
C CYS A 29 16.09 -9.52 41.60
N ALA A 30 17.26 -9.34 40.98
CA ALA A 30 18.24 -8.41 41.51
C ALA A 30 17.58 -7.01 41.64
N ALA A 31 17.56 -6.48 42.87
CA ALA A 31 17.01 -5.17 43.19
C ALA A 31 17.57 -4.12 42.22
N LEU A 32 16.70 -3.34 41.57
CA LEU A 32 17.15 -2.22 40.76
C LEU A 32 17.82 -1.21 41.68
N SER A 33 19.16 -1.19 41.69
CA SER A 33 19.93 -0.03 42.17
C SER A 33 19.49 1.18 41.34
N THR A 34 18.68 2.05 41.94
CA THR A 34 18.35 3.35 41.39
C THR A 34 19.47 4.33 41.71
N ASN A 35 20.69 4.07 41.25
CA ASN A 35 21.74 5.09 41.25
C ASN A 35 21.40 6.12 40.15
N VAL A 36 20.58 7.09 40.52
CA VAL A 36 20.26 8.26 39.70
C VAL A 36 21.48 9.19 39.73
N SER A 37 22.49 8.90 38.91
CA SER A 37 23.57 9.85 38.65
C SER A 37 22.97 11.13 38.05
N ASN A 38 22.96 12.22 38.82
CA ASN A 38 22.66 13.55 38.30
C ASN A 38 23.78 13.97 37.33
N SER A 39 23.42 14.40 36.12
CA SER A 39 24.40 14.95 35.19
C SER A 39 24.56 16.45 35.42
N LYS A 40 25.78 16.91 35.69
CA LYS A 40 26.11 18.34 35.83
C LYS A 40 26.13 19.01 34.45
N LYS A 41 25.41 20.13 34.27
CA LYS A 41 25.53 20.97 33.08
C LYS A 41 26.58 22.05 33.35
N VAL A 42 27.56 22.16 32.46
CA VAL A 42 28.53 23.27 32.47
C VAL A 42 27.84 24.53 31.96
N VAL A 43 27.98 25.62 32.71
CA VAL A 43 27.59 26.97 32.28
C VAL A 43 28.78 27.90 32.48
N LEU A 44 28.93 28.86 31.56
CA LEU A 44 29.99 29.86 31.58
C LEU A 44 29.40 31.22 31.93
N ASN A 45 30.04 31.92 32.85
CA ASN A 45 29.73 33.32 33.13
C ASN A 45 30.45 34.23 32.12
N TYR A 46 29.74 34.65 31.06
CA TYR A 46 30.33 35.49 30.01
C TYR A 46 30.69 36.89 30.50
N GLU A 47 29.94 37.47 31.44
CA GLU A 47 30.23 38.79 32.00
C GLU A 47 31.52 38.75 32.83
N GLY A 48 31.69 37.70 33.64
CA GLY A 48 32.92 37.45 34.39
C GLY A 48 34.13 37.27 33.48
N ILE A 49 34.01 36.46 32.42
CA ILE A 49 35.07 36.28 31.40
C ILE A 49 35.44 37.62 30.77
N ASN A 50 34.46 38.43 30.36
CA ASN A 50 34.71 39.71 29.71
C ASN A 50 35.43 40.69 30.66
N SER A 51 35.04 40.71 31.94
CA SER A 51 35.69 41.56 32.94
C SER A 51 37.14 41.16 33.25
N LEU A 52 37.47 39.87 33.17
CA LEU A 52 38.84 39.38 33.36
C LEU A 52 39.69 39.59 32.11
N LEU A 53 39.13 39.39 30.92
CA LEU A 53 39.84 39.66 29.65
C LEU A 53 40.21 41.14 29.51
N LEU A 54 39.36 42.06 30.00
CA LEU A 54 39.65 43.49 30.01
C LEU A 54 40.74 43.91 31.02
N LYS A 55 40.98 43.10 32.05
CA LYS A 55 42.00 43.37 33.09
C LYS A 55 43.34 42.70 32.80
N GLU A 56 43.37 41.70 31.95
CA GLU A 56 44.57 40.91 31.67
C GLU A 56 45.56 41.70 30.80
N THR A 57 46.83 41.71 31.20
CA THR A 57 47.91 42.30 30.40
C THR A 57 48.61 41.19 29.62
N TRP A 58 48.50 41.24 28.29
CA TRP A 58 48.98 40.19 27.38
C TRP A 58 50.49 40.25 27.12
N ASN A 59 51.26 40.88 28.01
CA ASN A 59 52.69 41.17 27.83
C ASN A 59 53.51 39.90 27.62
N ASP A 60 53.19 38.82 28.33
CA ASP A 60 53.88 37.53 28.21
C ASP A 60 53.80 36.91 26.80
N ILE A 61 52.76 37.27 26.03
CA ILE A 61 52.55 36.80 24.66
C ILE A 61 53.34 37.67 23.68
N TYR A 62 53.38 38.98 23.92
CA TYR A 62 54.15 39.91 23.08
C TYR A 62 55.67 39.76 23.24
N LEU A 63 56.13 39.24 24.38
CA LEU A 63 57.54 38.96 24.65
C LEU A 63 58.00 37.58 24.12
N ALA A 64 57.09 36.72 23.66
CA ALA A 64 57.44 35.43 23.12
C ALA A 64 58.05 35.56 21.71
N GLY A 65 59.28 35.08 21.54
CA GLY A 65 60.02 35.16 20.27
C GLY A 65 59.56 34.16 19.18
N ASP A 66 58.73 33.18 19.54
CA ASP A 66 58.17 32.18 18.62
C ASP A 66 56.65 32.24 18.63
N ALA A 67 56.05 32.31 17.44
CA ALA A 67 54.60 32.35 17.25
C ALA A 67 53.89 31.11 17.80
N ASN A 68 54.54 29.94 17.77
CA ASN A 68 53.95 28.71 18.32
C ASN A 68 53.84 28.78 19.85
N ILE A 69 54.88 29.28 20.51
CA ILE A 69 54.93 29.45 21.96
C ILE A 69 53.93 30.54 22.39
N ALA A 70 53.84 31.63 21.64
CA ALA A 70 52.85 32.69 21.86
C ALA A 70 51.40 32.16 21.78
N ALA A 71 51.11 31.29 20.80
CA ALA A 71 49.79 30.67 20.63
C ALA A 71 49.47 29.70 21.79
N GLU A 72 50.44 28.92 22.26
CA GLU A 72 50.25 28.03 23.40
C GLU A 72 49.97 28.81 24.69
N LEU A 73 50.74 29.87 24.97
CA LEU A 73 50.51 30.76 26.12
C LEU A 73 49.15 31.45 26.06
N PHE A 74 48.75 31.92 24.87
CA PHE A 74 47.43 32.50 24.66
C PHE A 74 46.30 31.52 25.00
N THR A 75 46.35 30.32 24.43
CA THR A 75 45.32 29.30 24.66
C THR A 75 45.27 28.86 26.11
N LYS A 76 46.43 28.76 26.78
CA LYS A 76 46.52 28.44 28.20
C LYS A 76 45.84 29.51 29.08
N LYS A 77 46.20 30.79 28.92
CA LYS A 77 45.57 31.90 29.68
C LYS A 77 44.06 31.95 29.43
N LEU A 78 43.63 31.76 28.19
CA LEU A 78 42.22 31.78 27.82
C LEU A 78 41.45 30.61 28.47
N LEU A 79 42.04 29.41 28.51
CA LEU A 79 41.46 28.25 29.19
C LEU A 79 41.38 28.43 30.72
N GLU A 80 42.36 29.09 31.33
CA GLU A 80 42.36 29.41 32.77
C GLU A 80 41.20 30.35 33.12
N ILE A 81 41.02 31.44 32.35
CA ILE A 81 39.91 32.40 32.53
C ILE A 81 38.55 31.70 32.35
N ILE A 82 38.43 30.81 31.36
CA ILE A 82 37.21 30.03 31.12
C ILE A 82 36.92 29.09 32.30
N ASN A 83 37.95 28.42 32.84
CA ASN A 83 37.79 27.48 33.95
C ASN A 83 37.38 28.16 35.25
N ILE A 84 37.90 29.36 35.55
CA ILE A 84 37.50 30.15 36.72
C ILE A 84 36.01 30.54 36.64
N ASN A 85 35.54 30.91 35.45
CA ASN A 85 34.15 31.31 35.21
C ASN A 85 33.21 30.16 34.90
N LYS A 86 33.67 28.93 35.09
CA LYS A 86 32.93 27.71 34.85
C LYS A 86 32.22 27.26 36.12
N TYR A 87 30.90 27.19 36.08
CA TYR A 87 30.11 26.63 37.17
C TYR A 87 29.20 25.51 36.69
N PHE A 88 28.82 24.64 37.62
CA PHE A 88 28.02 23.47 37.35
C PHE A 88 26.61 23.64 37.91
N ILE A 89 25.60 23.43 37.07
CA ILE A 89 24.20 23.40 37.49
C ILE A 89 23.72 21.95 37.51
N ASP A 90 23.10 21.54 38.61
CA ASP A 90 22.45 20.25 38.72
C ASP A 90 21.15 20.22 37.89
N VAL A 91 21.12 19.36 36.87
CA VAL A 91 19.95 19.21 36.01
C VAL A 91 19.21 17.92 36.36
N ARG A 92 17.98 18.07 36.86
CA ARG A 92 17.09 16.93 37.15
C ARG A 92 16.78 16.15 35.87
N LYS A 93 17.11 14.84 35.85
CA LYS A 93 16.93 13.92 34.70
C LYS A 93 15.49 13.86 34.16
N LYS A 94 14.49 14.10 35.03
CA LYS A 94 13.04 13.90 34.75
C LYS A 94 12.49 14.76 33.60
N TYR A 95 13.12 15.90 33.30
CA TYR A 95 12.67 16.82 32.23
C TYR A 95 13.66 16.97 31.08
N ARG A 96 14.73 16.16 31.06
CA ARG A 96 15.72 16.22 30.00
C ARG A 96 15.17 15.54 28.74
N PRO A 97 15.12 16.24 27.59
CA PRO A 97 14.84 15.56 26.33
C PRO A 97 16.01 14.60 26.03
N LEU A 98 15.71 13.30 25.94
CA LEU A 98 16.70 12.28 25.60
C LEU A 98 17.17 12.37 24.15
N LYS A 99 16.34 12.97 23.30
CA LYS A 99 16.55 13.08 21.86
C LYS A 99 16.31 14.52 21.42
N PRO A 100 17.04 15.01 20.41
CA PRO A 100 16.98 16.42 20.02
C PRO A 100 15.58 16.87 19.55
N TRP A 101 14.78 15.97 18.98
CA TRP A 101 13.41 16.26 18.52
C TRP A 101 12.33 16.20 19.63
N ILE A 102 12.71 15.95 20.88
CA ILE A 102 11.75 15.90 22.00
C ILE A 102 11.74 17.26 22.70
N THR A 103 10.59 17.93 22.70
CA THR A 103 10.43 19.21 23.41
C THR A 103 10.04 19.01 24.87
N ARG A 104 10.25 20.03 25.71
CA ARG A 104 9.83 20.01 27.13
C ARG A 104 8.32 19.72 27.29
N GLY A 105 7.49 20.23 26.38
CA GLY A 105 6.05 19.97 26.35
C GLY A 105 5.74 18.48 26.11
N VAL A 106 6.45 17.85 25.17
CA VAL A 106 6.31 16.41 24.90
C VAL A 106 6.77 15.58 26.09
N VAL A 107 7.82 15.99 26.80
CA VAL A 107 8.24 15.31 28.05
C VAL A 107 7.13 15.35 29.10
N LYS A 108 6.48 16.50 29.29
CA LYS A 108 5.31 16.60 30.19
C LYS A 108 4.19 15.64 29.76
N SER A 109 3.92 15.55 28.47
CA SER A 109 2.91 14.63 27.92
C SER A 109 3.29 13.15 28.13
N ILE A 110 4.55 12.77 27.94
CA ILE A 110 5.05 11.41 28.22
C ILE A 110 4.85 11.07 29.70
N VAL A 111 5.22 11.98 30.60
CA VAL A 111 5.05 11.77 32.05
C VAL A 111 3.57 11.63 32.41
N LYS A 112 2.68 12.45 31.82
CA LYS A 112 1.22 12.33 32.02
C LYS A 112 0.70 10.98 31.53
N ARG A 113 1.12 10.52 30.34
CA ARG A 113 0.78 9.20 29.80
C ARG A 113 1.19 8.09 30.76
N ASP A 114 2.41 8.15 31.30
CA ASP A 114 2.93 7.12 32.19
C ASP A 114 2.22 7.13 33.56
N LYS A 115 1.80 8.31 34.05
CA LYS A 115 0.92 8.43 35.22
C LYS A 115 -0.44 7.77 34.97
N LEU A 116 -1.08 8.06 33.83
CA LEU A 116 -2.36 7.46 33.45
C LEU A 116 -2.24 5.93 33.33
N HIS A 117 -1.15 5.42 32.75
CA HIS A 117 -0.88 3.98 32.69
C HIS A 117 -0.83 3.33 34.09
N LYS A 118 -0.14 3.99 35.04
CA LYS A 118 -0.08 3.52 36.44
C LYS A 118 -1.44 3.56 37.13
N GLN A 119 -2.26 4.58 36.86
CA GLN A 119 -3.62 4.69 37.40
C GLN A 119 -4.51 3.56 36.88
N VAL A 120 -4.52 3.32 35.56
CA VAL A 120 -5.28 2.22 34.95
C VAL A 120 -4.84 0.85 35.46
N LYS A 121 -3.55 0.65 35.74
CA LYS A 121 -3.04 -0.62 36.31
C LYS A 121 -3.46 -0.83 37.77
N LYS A 122 -3.73 0.24 38.53
CA LYS A 122 -4.19 0.17 39.93
C LYS A 122 -5.70 0.03 40.06
N SER A 123 -6.46 0.53 39.09
CA SER A 123 -7.92 0.47 39.08
C SER A 123 -8.39 -0.69 38.20
N ASP A 124 -8.83 -1.80 38.79
CA ASP A 124 -9.23 -2.99 38.01
C ASP A 124 -10.53 -2.80 37.19
N SER A 125 -11.32 -1.75 37.44
CA SER A 125 -12.73 -1.72 36.97
C SER A 125 -13.24 -0.38 36.41
N LYS A 126 -12.40 0.47 35.79
CA LYS A 126 -12.88 1.69 35.10
C LYS A 126 -12.55 1.68 33.61
N GLU A 127 -13.47 1.12 32.81
CA GLU A 127 -13.36 1.06 31.34
C GLU A 127 -13.19 2.45 30.70
N SER A 128 -13.87 3.47 31.24
CA SER A 128 -13.71 4.87 30.82
C SER A 128 -12.28 5.40 31.01
N ALA A 129 -11.63 5.09 32.15
CA ALA A 129 -10.25 5.50 32.42
C ALA A 129 -9.26 4.80 31.46
N ARG A 130 -9.52 3.52 31.14
CA ARG A 130 -8.74 2.76 30.16
C ARG A 130 -8.88 3.35 28.76
N LYS A 131 -10.09 3.69 28.33
CA LYS A 131 -10.35 4.35 27.04
C LYS A 131 -9.65 5.72 26.96
N HIS A 132 -9.74 6.54 28.01
CA HIS A 132 -9.02 7.82 28.08
C HIS A 132 -7.51 7.64 27.95
N TYR A 133 -6.93 6.68 28.66
CA TYR A 133 -5.51 6.37 28.57
C TYR A 133 -5.09 5.93 27.15
N LEU A 134 -5.86 5.05 26.50
CA LEU A 134 -5.57 4.58 25.15
C LEU A 134 -5.57 5.73 24.14
N THR A 135 -6.59 6.60 24.19
CA THR A 135 -6.67 7.80 23.35
C THR A 135 -5.47 8.71 23.60
N TYR A 136 -5.15 9.00 24.87
CA TYR A 136 -4.02 9.86 25.23
C TYR A 136 -2.65 9.26 24.85
N ARG A 137 -2.48 7.95 24.98
CA ARG A 137 -1.28 7.23 24.54
C ARG A 137 -1.11 7.35 23.03
N ASN A 138 -2.20 7.19 22.27
CA ASN A 138 -2.17 7.24 20.82
C ASN A 138 -1.84 8.65 20.32
N THR A 139 -2.43 9.69 20.91
CA THR A 139 -2.09 11.08 20.57
C THR A 139 -0.65 11.42 20.93
N CYS A 140 -0.18 11.06 22.13
CA CYS A 140 1.20 11.25 22.54
C CYS A 140 2.20 10.53 21.61
N ASN A 141 1.91 9.28 21.23
CA ASN A 141 2.74 8.52 20.30
C ASN A 141 2.72 9.11 18.88
N LYS A 142 1.58 9.64 18.41
CA LYS A 142 1.47 10.32 17.13
C LYS A 142 2.38 11.56 17.11
N ILE A 143 2.28 12.42 18.12
CA ILE A 143 3.13 13.62 18.26
C ILE A 143 4.61 13.25 18.26
N ILE A 144 5.02 12.21 19.00
CA ILE A 144 6.43 11.77 19.02
C ILE A 144 6.90 11.29 17.64
N LYS A 145 6.05 10.57 16.89
CA LYS A 145 6.37 10.11 15.53
C LYS A 145 6.49 11.29 14.57
N ASP A 146 5.56 12.25 14.64
CA ASP A 146 5.53 13.42 13.77
C ASP A 146 6.74 14.31 14.01
N LEU A 147 7.09 14.59 15.28
CA LEU A 147 8.29 15.35 15.63
C LEU A 147 9.59 14.67 15.20
N LYS A 148 9.68 13.34 15.34
CA LYS A 148 10.83 12.58 14.84
C LYS A 148 10.96 12.73 13.32
N LYS A 149 9.85 12.55 12.60
CA LYS A 149 9.81 12.67 11.14
C LYS A 149 10.23 14.07 10.69
N GLN A 150 9.64 15.11 11.29
CA GLN A 150 9.93 16.50 10.98
C GLN A 150 11.41 16.83 11.22
N TYR A 151 11.97 16.42 12.36
CA TYR A 151 13.38 16.67 12.67
C TYR A 151 14.33 16.07 11.61
N TYR A 152 14.15 14.78 11.28
CA TYR A 152 15.03 14.17 10.28
C TYR A 152 14.82 14.75 8.88
N GLN A 153 13.59 15.15 8.54
CA GLN A 153 13.31 15.84 7.29
C GLN A 153 14.05 17.19 7.21
N GLU A 154 14.02 17.99 8.28
CA GLU A 154 14.76 19.25 8.37
C GLU A 154 16.28 19.05 8.29
N GLN A 155 16.82 18.01 8.95
CA GLN A 155 18.25 17.68 8.86
C GLN A 155 18.66 17.28 7.43
N LEU A 156 17.85 16.47 6.74
CA LEU A 156 18.12 16.06 5.36
C LEU A 156 18.09 17.25 4.40
N VAL A 157 17.14 18.19 4.57
CA VAL A 157 17.09 19.42 3.77
C VAL A 157 18.33 20.29 4.05
N LYS A 158 18.71 20.45 5.33
CA LYS A 158 19.87 21.24 5.74
C LYS A 158 21.18 20.71 5.13
N TYR A 159 21.36 19.39 5.08
CA TYR A 159 22.58 18.75 4.58
C TYR A 159 22.43 18.14 3.19
N ASN A 160 21.47 18.61 2.39
CA ASN A 160 21.21 18.06 1.05
C ASN A 160 22.45 18.14 0.12
N LYS A 161 23.29 19.17 0.29
CA LYS A 161 24.52 19.34 -0.49
C LYS A 161 25.72 18.54 0.03
N ASN A 162 25.68 18.04 1.26
CA ASN A 162 26.82 17.37 1.89
C ASN A 162 26.52 15.88 2.09
N ILE A 163 26.87 15.08 1.07
CA ILE A 163 26.62 13.64 1.00
C ILE A 163 27.11 12.89 2.24
N ARG A 164 28.24 13.31 2.85
CA ARG A 164 28.84 12.66 4.02
C ARG A 164 27.94 12.80 5.25
N GLU A 165 27.45 14.01 5.51
CA GLU A 165 26.53 14.27 6.61
C GLU A 165 25.16 13.64 6.36
N THR A 166 24.67 13.66 5.11
CA THR A 166 23.43 12.97 4.73
C THR A 166 23.51 11.47 5.06
N TRP A 167 24.62 10.80 4.70
CA TRP A 167 24.82 9.38 5.01
C TRP A 167 24.99 9.11 6.50
N LYS A 168 25.60 10.02 7.28
CA LYS A 168 25.63 9.89 8.75
C LYS A 168 24.21 9.91 9.34
N ILE A 169 23.35 10.79 8.85
CA ILE A 169 21.94 10.87 9.28
C ILE A 169 21.20 9.59 8.90
N VAL A 170 21.36 9.08 7.68
CA VAL A 170 20.74 7.82 7.24
C VAL A 170 21.19 6.65 8.12
N LYS A 171 22.49 6.54 8.42
CA LYS A 171 23.02 5.50 9.32
C LYS A 171 22.42 5.59 10.72
N ASP A 172 22.26 6.80 11.26
CA ASP A 172 21.60 7.02 12.55
C ASP A 172 20.13 6.58 12.53
N VAL A 173 19.37 6.95 11.48
CA VAL A 173 17.97 6.54 11.30
C VAL A 173 17.83 5.02 11.22
N CYS A 174 18.72 4.36 10.48
CA CYS A 174 18.72 2.91 10.29
C CYS A 174 19.39 2.15 11.44
N SER A 175 19.99 2.84 12.42
CA SER A 175 20.78 2.22 13.52
C SER A 175 21.89 1.29 13.00
N ILE A 176 22.50 1.63 11.87
CA ILE A 176 23.61 0.89 11.28
C ILE A 176 24.88 1.34 11.99
N SER A 177 25.45 0.49 12.84
CA SER A 177 26.78 0.74 13.38
C SER A 177 27.83 0.49 12.30
N SER A 178 28.70 1.46 12.03
CA SER A 178 29.85 1.21 11.18
C SER A 178 30.81 0.29 11.94
N LYS A 179 30.84 -0.99 11.61
CA LYS A 179 32.04 -1.79 11.90
C LYS A 179 33.15 -1.20 11.03
N LYS A 180 34.18 -0.61 11.65
CA LYS A 180 35.42 -0.33 10.93
C LYS A 180 36.02 -1.70 10.61
N GLY A 181 35.80 -2.18 9.39
CA GLY A 181 36.59 -3.29 8.86
C GLY A 181 38.03 -2.82 8.78
N ASP A 182 38.97 -3.70 9.09
CA ASP A 182 40.38 -3.36 9.05
C ASP A 182 40.78 -3.16 7.57
N PRO A 183 41.16 -1.96 7.12
CA PRO A 183 41.46 -1.70 5.71
C PRO A 183 42.71 -2.46 5.21
N GLN A 184 43.48 -3.03 6.13
CA GLN A 184 44.78 -3.62 5.89
C GLN A 184 44.74 -5.08 5.41
N VAL A 185 43.57 -5.74 5.42
CA VAL A 185 43.45 -7.16 5.04
C VAL A 185 43.93 -7.41 3.61
N LEU A 186 43.71 -6.48 2.67
CA LEU A 186 44.19 -6.58 1.30
C LEU A 186 45.63 -6.08 1.10
N LEU A 187 46.15 -5.27 2.03
CA LEU A 187 47.50 -4.71 1.96
C LEU A 187 48.57 -5.66 2.54
N ASN A 188 48.18 -6.56 3.44
CA ASN A 188 49.09 -7.51 4.09
C ASN A 188 49.22 -8.87 3.35
N ILE A 189 48.67 -9.00 2.15
CA ILE A 189 48.74 -10.25 1.38
C ILE A 189 50.08 -10.28 0.64
N ILE A 190 51.04 -11.02 1.20
CA ILE A 190 52.31 -11.31 0.55
C ILE A 190 52.04 -12.33 -0.56
N CYS A 191 52.05 -11.89 -1.82
CA CYS A 191 52.00 -12.77 -2.97
C CYS A 191 53.39 -12.87 -3.62
N ASN A 192 53.73 -14.06 -4.11
CA ASN A 192 55.02 -14.32 -4.75
C ASN A 192 55.13 -13.73 -6.17
N SER A 193 54.01 -13.31 -6.77
CA SER A 193 53.97 -12.67 -8.08
C SER A 193 52.94 -11.51 -8.13
N PRO A 194 53.18 -10.46 -8.95
CA PRO A 194 52.23 -9.37 -9.15
C PRO A 194 50.87 -9.82 -9.73
N ILE A 195 50.86 -10.90 -10.53
CA ILE A 195 49.63 -11.50 -11.09
C ILE A 195 48.75 -12.05 -9.97
N ASP A 196 49.35 -12.75 -8.99
CA ASP A 196 48.60 -13.35 -7.90
C ASP A 196 47.96 -12.29 -7.01
N SER A 197 48.66 -11.17 -6.77
CA SER A 197 48.08 -10.01 -6.07
C SER A 197 46.84 -9.46 -6.80
N LEU A 198 46.88 -9.33 -8.12
CA LEU A 198 45.74 -8.87 -8.92
C LEU A 198 44.57 -9.86 -8.88
N ASN A 199 44.85 -11.16 -8.97
CA ASN A 199 43.82 -12.20 -8.88
C ASN A 199 43.15 -12.24 -7.51
N VAL A 200 43.90 -12.05 -6.42
CA VAL A 200 43.34 -11.97 -5.06
C VAL A 200 42.44 -10.73 -4.89
N VAL A 201 42.84 -9.59 -5.45
CA VAL A 201 42.00 -8.38 -5.44
C VAL A 201 40.72 -8.60 -6.25
N ASN A 202 40.83 -9.15 -7.46
CA ASN A 202 39.67 -9.41 -8.32
C ASN A 202 38.70 -10.41 -7.68
N THR A 203 39.21 -11.52 -7.13
CA THR A 203 38.37 -12.51 -6.43
C THR A 203 37.71 -11.93 -5.19
N HIS A 204 38.40 -11.09 -4.42
CA HIS A 204 37.80 -10.38 -3.30
C HIS A 204 36.64 -9.49 -3.76
N PHE A 205 36.85 -8.57 -4.71
CA PHE A 205 35.78 -7.66 -5.14
C PHE A 205 34.64 -8.36 -5.89
N ALA A 206 34.92 -9.45 -6.61
CA ALA A 206 33.88 -10.29 -7.23
C ALA A 206 33.05 -11.07 -6.21
N SER A 207 33.65 -11.56 -5.12
CA SER A 207 32.96 -12.42 -4.14
C SER A 207 32.33 -11.67 -2.95
N VAL A 208 32.80 -10.45 -2.62
CA VAL A 208 32.31 -9.66 -1.48
C VAL A 208 30.79 -9.46 -1.51
N GLY A 209 30.21 -9.23 -2.69
CA GLY A 209 28.76 -9.09 -2.86
C GLY A 209 28.01 -10.36 -2.41
N GLY A 210 28.42 -11.52 -2.93
CA GLY A 210 27.82 -12.82 -2.59
C GLY A 210 28.03 -13.22 -1.13
N ILE A 211 29.24 -13.03 -0.59
CA ILE A 211 29.55 -13.29 0.81
C ILE A 211 28.70 -12.42 1.75
N LEU A 212 28.52 -11.14 1.42
CA LEU A 212 27.70 -10.23 2.20
C LEU A 212 26.22 -10.61 2.15
N ALA A 213 25.69 -10.95 0.97
CA ALA A 213 24.32 -11.42 0.81
C ALA A 213 24.05 -12.67 1.67
N ASN A 214 24.94 -13.66 1.60
CA ASN A 214 24.85 -14.89 2.41
C ASN A 214 24.91 -14.60 3.92
N ASN A 215 25.77 -13.68 4.35
CA ASN A 215 25.86 -13.26 5.75
C ASN A 215 24.61 -12.52 6.26
N ILE A 216 23.90 -11.82 5.37
CA ILE A 216 22.62 -11.18 5.68
C ILE A 216 21.52 -12.24 5.79
N MET A 217 21.46 -13.16 4.82
CA MET A 217 20.51 -14.28 4.81
C MET A 217 20.66 -15.16 6.05
N SER A 218 21.89 -15.50 6.44
CA SER A 218 22.16 -16.32 7.63
C SER A 218 21.73 -15.62 8.93
N LYS A 219 21.96 -14.31 9.06
CA LYS A 219 21.48 -13.52 10.21
C LYS A 219 19.96 -13.42 10.29
N LEU A 220 19.31 -13.32 9.13
CA LEU A 220 17.86 -13.23 9.05
C LEU A 220 17.18 -14.59 9.19
N ASN A 221 17.91 -15.69 8.96
CA ASN A 221 17.40 -17.06 8.87
C ASN A 221 16.25 -17.18 7.87
N ILE A 222 16.42 -16.51 6.72
CA ILE A 222 15.42 -16.39 5.65
C ILE A 222 16.12 -16.78 4.35
N SER A 223 15.46 -17.61 3.54
CA SER A 223 15.93 -17.93 2.19
C SER A 223 15.75 -16.74 1.24
N GLU A 224 16.60 -16.62 0.22
CA GLU A 224 16.51 -15.54 -0.77
C GLU A 224 15.10 -15.45 -1.40
N HIS A 225 14.51 -16.60 -1.69
CA HIS A 225 13.15 -16.74 -2.19
C HIS A 225 12.09 -16.20 -1.22
N GLU A 226 12.22 -16.48 0.08
CA GLU A 226 11.29 -15.97 1.08
C GLU A 226 11.45 -14.44 1.33
N LEU A 227 12.67 -13.91 1.17
CA LEU A 227 12.92 -12.47 1.21
C LEU A 227 12.27 -11.76 0.02
N ALA A 228 12.40 -12.33 -1.18
CA ALA A 228 11.77 -11.84 -2.40
C ALA A 228 10.24 -11.82 -2.28
N LEU A 229 9.64 -12.86 -1.70
CA LEU A 229 8.20 -12.91 -1.42
C LEU A 229 7.74 -11.89 -0.38
N LYS A 230 8.57 -11.59 0.63
CA LYS A 230 8.28 -10.61 1.69
C LYS A 230 8.53 -9.16 1.27
N ALA A 231 9.30 -8.93 0.20
CA ALA A 231 9.48 -7.62 -0.40
C ALA A 231 8.16 -7.18 -1.04
N LYS A 232 7.23 -6.68 -0.23
CA LYS A 232 6.09 -5.90 -0.74
C LYS A 232 6.66 -4.78 -1.60
N LEU A 233 6.28 -4.75 -2.88
CA LEU A 233 6.44 -3.58 -3.75
C LEU A 233 5.63 -2.41 -3.16
N ASN A 234 6.17 -1.78 -2.12
CA ASN A 234 5.86 -0.40 -1.80
C ASN A 234 6.47 0.37 -2.96
N SER A 235 5.63 0.80 -3.92
CA SER A 235 5.95 1.67 -5.06
C SER A 235 7.44 2.02 -5.17
N THR A 236 8.15 1.32 -6.04
CA THR A 236 9.57 1.59 -6.31
C THR A 236 9.77 3.11 -6.52
N PRO A 237 10.83 3.69 -5.94
CA PRO A 237 11.11 5.11 -6.17
C PRO A 237 11.27 5.34 -7.68
N LEU A 238 10.69 6.43 -8.17
CA LEU A 238 10.44 6.77 -9.59
C LEU A 238 11.69 6.74 -10.52
N HIS A 239 12.90 6.48 -9.99
CA HIS A 239 14.19 6.56 -10.70
C HIS A 239 15.11 5.35 -10.42
N SER A 240 14.60 4.23 -9.92
CA SER A 240 15.39 3.00 -9.73
C SER A 240 15.29 2.11 -10.97
N MET A 241 16.35 2.02 -11.77
CA MET A 241 16.46 0.97 -12.80
C MET A 241 16.80 -0.37 -12.14
N ALA A 242 16.05 -1.41 -12.51
CA ALA A 242 16.37 -2.79 -12.19
C ALA A 242 16.29 -3.60 -13.49
N PHE A 243 17.34 -4.38 -13.76
CA PHE A 243 17.30 -5.39 -14.82
C PHE A 243 16.72 -6.66 -14.21
N LEU A 244 15.50 -7.00 -14.63
CA LEU A 244 14.88 -8.26 -14.29
C LEU A 244 14.91 -9.15 -15.54
N PRO A 245 15.32 -10.43 -15.41
CA PRO A 245 15.20 -11.37 -16.51
C PRO A 245 13.71 -11.54 -16.83
N THR A 246 13.31 -11.14 -18.03
CA THR A 246 11.93 -11.28 -18.50
C THR A 246 11.73 -12.70 -19.02
N ASP A 247 11.18 -13.57 -18.19
CA ASP A 247 10.63 -14.85 -18.66
C ASP A 247 9.19 -14.63 -19.14
N PRO A 248 8.77 -15.17 -20.30
CA PRO A 248 7.43 -14.99 -20.85
C PRO A 248 6.32 -15.71 -20.05
N VAL A 249 6.67 -16.37 -18.94
CA VAL A 249 5.78 -17.22 -18.14
C VAL A 249 5.24 -16.51 -16.88
N GLU A 250 5.61 -15.25 -16.62
CA GLU A 250 5.19 -14.51 -15.41
C GLU A 250 3.74 -13.98 -15.47
N LYS A 251 2.78 -14.85 -15.78
CA LYS A 251 1.39 -14.71 -15.36
C LYS A 251 1.00 -16.00 -14.66
N SER A 252 0.83 -15.92 -13.33
CA SER A 252 0.18 -16.91 -12.47
C SER A 252 1.09 -17.92 -11.76
N ALA A 253 1.97 -17.45 -10.86
CA ALA A 253 2.32 -18.25 -9.68
C ALA A 253 1.14 -18.22 -8.68
N ARG A 254 0.02 -18.85 -9.06
CA ARG A 254 -0.99 -19.29 -8.10
C ARG A 254 -0.39 -20.49 -7.39
N HIS A 255 -0.25 -20.45 -6.07
CA HIS A 255 0.11 -21.63 -5.31
C HIS A 255 -0.97 -22.70 -5.52
N THR A 256 -0.66 -23.72 -6.30
CA THR A 256 -1.58 -24.84 -6.56
C THR A 256 -1.76 -25.62 -5.27
N LEU A 257 -2.96 -25.54 -4.68
CA LEU A 257 -3.27 -26.22 -3.41
C LEU A 257 -3.63 -27.70 -3.62
N LEU A 258 -4.23 -28.04 -4.77
CA LEU A 258 -4.67 -29.38 -5.10
C LEU A 258 -4.85 -29.49 -6.62
N THR A 259 -4.31 -30.55 -7.22
CA THR A 259 -4.57 -30.95 -8.61
C THR A 259 -5.46 -32.18 -8.59
N VAL A 260 -6.51 -32.19 -9.40
CA VAL A 260 -7.36 -33.38 -9.57
C VAL A 260 -7.07 -33.98 -10.94
N GLU A 261 -6.77 -35.29 -10.98
CA GLU A 261 -6.34 -35.99 -12.19
C GLU A 261 -7.51 -36.54 -13.01
N SER A 262 -8.69 -36.69 -12.42
CA SER A 262 -9.90 -37.17 -13.10
C SER A 262 -10.79 -36.01 -13.57
N GLU A 263 -11.46 -36.18 -14.71
CA GLU A 263 -12.55 -35.29 -15.14
C GLU A 263 -13.85 -35.63 -14.39
N GLY A 264 -14.59 -34.61 -13.94
CA GLY A 264 -15.81 -34.83 -13.17
C GLY A 264 -16.45 -33.54 -12.64
N ILE A 265 -17.64 -33.66 -12.04
CA ILE A 265 -18.33 -32.56 -11.37
C ILE A 265 -17.82 -32.49 -9.92
N TYR A 266 -17.15 -31.39 -9.59
CA TYR A 266 -16.58 -31.17 -8.25
C TYR A 266 -17.38 -30.16 -7.45
N VAL A 267 -17.57 -30.44 -6.16
CA VAL A 267 -18.24 -29.55 -5.22
C VAL A 267 -17.23 -28.97 -4.24
N LEU A 268 -17.08 -27.64 -4.25
CA LEU A 268 -16.23 -26.93 -3.29
C LEU A 268 -17.01 -26.64 -1.99
N LYS A 269 -16.67 -27.34 -0.90
CA LYS A 269 -17.22 -27.07 0.44
C LYS A 269 -16.20 -26.32 1.30
N MET A 270 -16.54 -25.11 1.71
CA MET A 270 -15.72 -24.30 2.61
C MET A 270 -16.43 -24.20 3.97
N THR A 271 -15.75 -24.57 5.05
CA THR A 271 -16.27 -24.49 6.42
C THR A 271 -15.34 -23.63 7.26
N VAL A 272 -15.86 -22.59 7.91
CA VAL A 272 -15.08 -21.67 8.73
C VAL A 272 -15.57 -21.80 10.18
N SER A 273 -14.73 -22.34 11.06
CA SER A 273 -15.01 -22.49 12.48
C SER A 273 -14.15 -21.51 13.31
N SER A 274 -14.75 -20.90 14.34
CA SER A 274 -14.05 -20.03 15.29
C SER A 274 -14.71 -20.11 16.65
N ASN A 275 -13.90 -20.18 17.71
CA ASN A 275 -14.37 -20.14 19.10
C ASN A 275 -14.85 -18.74 19.56
N LYS A 276 -14.78 -17.72 18.70
CA LYS A 276 -15.22 -16.34 18.98
C LYS A 276 -16.08 -15.82 17.84
N GLN A 277 -17.04 -14.94 18.15
CA GLN A 277 -17.82 -14.24 17.13
C GLN A 277 -16.90 -13.42 16.22
N PHE A 278 -17.00 -13.64 14.92
CA PHE A 278 -16.23 -12.95 13.90
C PHE A 278 -17.11 -12.74 12.67
N LYS A 279 -16.86 -11.64 11.94
CA LYS A 279 -17.47 -11.36 10.65
C LYS A 279 -16.43 -11.63 9.58
N ALA A 280 -16.65 -12.65 8.77
CA ALA A 280 -15.81 -12.94 7.61
C ALA A 280 -16.62 -12.76 6.33
N THR A 281 -15.97 -12.17 5.33
CA THR A 281 -16.44 -12.10 3.95
C THR A 281 -15.48 -12.90 3.11
N ALA A 282 -15.94 -14.03 2.58
CA ALA A 282 -15.18 -14.84 1.64
C ALA A 282 -15.69 -14.59 0.22
N SER A 283 -14.77 -14.45 -0.73
CA SER A 283 -15.03 -14.30 -2.16
C SER A 283 -14.38 -15.47 -2.90
N ILE A 284 -15.18 -16.21 -3.64
CA ILE A 284 -14.73 -17.37 -4.41
C ILE A 284 -14.81 -16.97 -5.88
N GLU A 285 -13.69 -17.09 -6.60
CA GLU A 285 -13.64 -16.89 -8.05
C GLU A 285 -13.32 -18.22 -8.72
N MET A 286 -14.19 -18.66 -9.63
CA MET A 286 -13.97 -19.83 -10.48
C MET A 286 -13.64 -19.34 -11.88
N ALA A 287 -12.47 -19.72 -12.40
CA ALA A 287 -12.01 -19.34 -13.73
C ALA A 287 -11.26 -20.51 -14.37
N ALA A 288 -11.59 -20.81 -15.62
CA ALA A 288 -10.87 -21.76 -16.45
C ALA A 288 -9.69 -21.06 -17.18
N PRO A 289 -8.74 -21.82 -17.76
CA PRO A 289 -7.70 -21.24 -18.62
C PRO A 289 -8.28 -20.43 -19.80
N SER A 290 -9.47 -20.79 -20.27
CA SER A 290 -10.19 -20.12 -21.36
C SER A 290 -11.00 -18.88 -20.92
N GLY A 291 -11.08 -18.61 -19.61
CA GLY A 291 -11.74 -17.43 -19.02
C GLY A 291 -12.76 -17.78 -17.93
N TYR A 292 -13.65 -16.84 -17.60
CA TYR A 292 -14.63 -16.95 -16.50
C TYR A 292 -15.94 -17.65 -16.88
N LEU A 293 -16.07 -18.09 -18.13
CA LEU A 293 -17.31 -18.71 -18.61
C LEU A 293 -17.40 -20.17 -18.14
N SER A 294 -18.57 -20.57 -17.64
CA SER A 294 -18.81 -21.96 -17.22
C SER A 294 -18.67 -22.92 -18.38
N ALA A 295 -18.15 -24.13 -18.13
CA ALA A 295 -17.96 -25.17 -19.15
C ALA A 295 -19.25 -25.48 -19.94
N ALA A 296 -20.42 -25.41 -19.29
CA ALA A 296 -21.71 -25.63 -19.96
C ALA A 296 -22.12 -24.50 -20.92
N ILE A 297 -21.65 -23.27 -20.69
CA ILE A 297 -22.02 -22.06 -21.45
C ILE A 297 -20.94 -21.71 -22.48
N TRP A 298 -19.73 -22.22 -22.31
CA TRP A 298 -18.59 -21.90 -23.17
C TRP A 298 -18.82 -22.19 -24.67
N PRO A 299 -19.44 -23.33 -25.08
CA PRO A 299 -19.71 -23.61 -26.50
C PRO A 299 -20.62 -22.59 -27.19
N LEU A 300 -21.40 -21.83 -26.41
CA LEU A 300 -22.34 -20.85 -26.93
C LEU A 300 -21.65 -19.56 -27.41
N LEU A 301 -20.45 -19.25 -26.90
CA LEU A 301 -19.65 -18.09 -27.31
C LEU A 301 -19.21 -18.17 -28.78
N PRO A 302 -18.52 -19.23 -29.25
CA PRO A 302 -18.18 -19.36 -30.67
C PRO A 302 -19.42 -19.51 -31.56
N PHE A 303 -20.48 -20.17 -31.07
CA PHE A 303 -21.76 -20.29 -31.81
C PHE A 303 -22.34 -18.93 -32.19
N PHE A 304 -22.53 -18.02 -31.23
CA PHE A 304 -23.06 -16.68 -31.53
C PHE A 304 -22.10 -15.83 -32.37
N GLY A 305 -20.79 -16.05 -32.26
CA GLY A 305 -19.80 -15.40 -33.12
C GLY A 305 -19.97 -15.80 -34.59
N VAL A 306 -20.13 -17.10 -34.87
CA VAL A 306 -20.38 -17.60 -36.23
C VAL A 306 -21.73 -17.12 -36.76
N MET A 307 -22.79 -17.20 -35.95
CA MET A 307 -24.11 -16.71 -36.33
C MET A 307 -24.09 -15.23 -36.69
N CYS A 308 -23.38 -14.40 -35.91
CA CYS A 308 -23.19 -12.99 -36.22
C CYS A 308 -22.51 -12.79 -37.59
N GLY A 309 -21.46 -13.57 -37.89
CA GLY A 309 -20.82 -13.56 -39.22
C GLY A 309 -21.78 -13.92 -40.35
N VAL A 310 -22.60 -14.96 -40.19
CA VAL A 310 -23.62 -15.36 -41.17
C VAL A 310 -24.63 -14.23 -41.40
N TYR A 311 -25.14 -13.61 -40.34
CA TYR A 311 -26.06 -12.47 -40.47
C TYR A 311 -25.42 -11.25 -41.13
N ILE A 312 -24.14 -10.95 -40.88
CA ILE A 312 -23.43 -9.86 -41.58
C ILE A 312 -23.39 -10.12 -43.09
N VAL A 313 -23.04 -11.35 -43.50
CA VAL A 313 -23.00 -11.72 -44.92
C VAL A 313 -24.39 -11.61 -45.55
N LEU A 314 -25.43 -12.09 -44.86
CA LEU A 314 -26.82 -11.99 -45.32
C LEU A 314 -27.30 -10.54 -45.40
N CYS A 315 -27.04 -9.70 -44.39
CA CYS A 315 -27.39 -8.29 -44.40
C CYS A 315 -26.66 -7.53 -45.52
N PHE A 316 -25.37 -7.79 -45.71
CA PHE A 316 -24.58 -7.15 -46.77
C PHE A 316 -25.05 -7.58 -48.17
N GLY A 317 -25.28 -8.87 -48.38
CA GLY A 317 -25.82 -9.40 -49.63
C GLY A 317 -27.21 -8.82 -49.93
N TRP A 318 -28.08 -8.74 -48.91
CA TRP A 318 -29.41 -8.14 -49.04
C TRP A 318 -29.33 -6.64 -49.37
N LEU A 319 -28.48 -5.88 -48.68
CA LEU A 319 -28.25 -4.46 -48.97
C LEU A 319 -27.71 -4.23 -50.38
N LEU A 320 -26.82 -5.11 -50.87
CA LEU A 320 -26.31 -5.03 -52.24
C LEU A 320 -27.44 -5.24 -53.26
N VAL A 321 -28.28 -6.28 -53.07
CA VAL A 321 -29.44 -6.52 -53.94
C VAL A 321 -30.43 -5.36 -53.90
N CYS A 322 -30.72 -4.82 -52.72
CA CYS A 322 -31.59 -3.63 -52.57
C CYS A 322 -30.97 -2.39 -53.24
N SER A 323 -29.64 -2.23 -53.18
CA SER A 323 -28.95 -1.11 -53.83
C SER A 323 -28.97 -1.22 -55.36
N LEU A 324 -28.86 -2.44 -55.90
CA LEU A 324 -28.94 -2.69 -57.35
C LEU A 324 -30.37 -2.53 -57.88
N GLN A 325 -31.38 -2.92 -57.10
CA GLN A 325 -32.80 -2.87 -57.47
C GLN A 325 -33.57 -1.72 -56.79
N TRP A 326 -32.91 -0.62 -56.43
CA TRP A 326 -33.53 0.45 -55.60
C TRP A 326 -34.82 1.04 -56.21
N ARG A 327 -35.00 0.96 -57.53
CA ARG A 327 -36.17 1.51 -58.24
C ARG A 327 -37.44 0.67 -58.11
N ASP A 328 -37.33 -0.62 -57.82
CA ASP A 328 -38.47 -1.56 -57.88
C ASP A 328 -38.76 -2.24 -56.52
N LEU A 329 -38.37 -1.61 -55.40
CA LEU A 329 -38.46 -2.22 -54.07
C LEU A 329 -39.89 -2.17 -53.49
N LEU A 330 -40.48 -3.35 -53.22
CA LEU A 330 -41.78 -3.48 -52.57
C LEU A 330 -41.68 -3.21 -51.05
N ARG A 331 -42.75 -2.69 -50.44
CA ARG A 331 -42.79 -2.36 -49.00
C ARG A 331 -42.40 -3.54 -48.09
N ILE A 332 -42.71 -4.78 -48.49
CA ILE A 332 -42.39 -5.99 -47.72
C ILE A 332 -40.88 -6.29 -47.66
N GLN A 333 -40.11 -5.87 -48.66
CA GLN A 333 -38.66 -6.14 -48.74
C GLN A 333 -37.88 -5.33 -47.71
N TYR A 334 -38.37 -4.15 -47.33
CA TYR A 334 -37.83 -3.38 -46.20
C TYR A 334 -38.03 -4.10 -44.86
N TRP A 335 -39.18 -4.77 -44.66
CA TRP A 335 -39.44 -5.54 -43.46
C TRP A 335 -38.54 -6.77 -43.34
N ILE A 336 -38.25 -7.45 -44.46
CA ILE A 336 -37.30 -8.58 -44.50
C ILE A 336 -35.89 -8.12 -44.09
N GLY A 337 -35.43 -6.98 -44.60
CA GLY A 337 -34.17 -6.38 -44.18
C GLY A 337 -34.15 -5.99 -42.71
N GLY A 338 -35.27 -5.48 -42.18
CA GLY A 338 -35.44 -5.17 -40.76
C GLY A 338 -35.34 -6.41 -39.85
N VAL A 339 -35.96 -7.53 -40.24
CA VAL A 339 -35.87 -8.80 -39.49
C VAL A 339 -34.45 -9.35 -39.49
N ALA A 340 -33.75 -9.30 -40.64
CA ALA A 340 -32.36 -9.72 -40.74
C ALA A 340 -31.44 -8.86 -39.85
N LEU A 341 -31.65 -7.54 -39.82
CA LEU A 341 -30.92 -6.61 -38.97
C LEU A 341 -31.20 -6.86 -37.47
N LEU A 342 -32.44 -7.18 -37.11
CA LEU A 342 -32.80 -7.52 -35.73
C LEU A 342 -32.08 -8.80 -35.26
N GLY A 343 -32.03 -9.84 -36.10
CA GLY A 343 -31.28 -11.07 -35.83
C GLY A 343 -29.77 -10.85 -35.69
N LEU A 344 -29.20 -9.91 -36.47
CA LEU A 344 -27.81 -9.48 -36.33
C LEU A 344 -27.56 -8.80 -34.98
N ILE A 345 -28.43 -7.87 -34.58
CA ILE A 345 -28.32 -7.14 -33.31
C ILE A 345 -28.43 -8.13 -32.14
N GLU A 346 -29.42 -9.01 -32.16
CA GLU A 346 -29.61 -10.04 -31.13
C GLU A 346 -28.35 -10.91 -30.99
N SER A 347 -27.87 -11.49 -32.09
CA SER A 347 -26.67 -12.34 -32.10
C SER A 347 -25.42 -11.59 -31.60
N SER A 348 -25.24 -10.33 -32.02
CA SER A 348 -24.13 -9.49 -31.59
C SER A 348 -24.20 -9.15 -30.09
N THR A 349 -25.40 -8.90 -29.55
CA THR A 349 -25.56 -8.62 -28.12
C THR A 349 -25.24 -9.84 -27.27
N TYR A 350 -25.70 -11.04 -27.67
CA TYR A 350 -25.33 -12.28 -26.99
C TYR A 350 -23.83 -12.53 -27.01
N TYR A 351 -23.19 -12.41 -28.18
CA TYR A 351 -21.74 -12.53 -28.29
C TYR A 351 -21.00 -11.53 -27.40
N ALA A 352 -21.42 -10.25 -27.40
CA ALA A 352 -20.82 -9.22 -26.58
C ALA A 352 -20.98 -9.51 -25.07
N VAL A 353 -22.14 -10.01 -24.65
CA VAL A 353 -22.39 -10.39 -23.25
C VAL A 353 -21.52 -11.57 -22.84
N TYR A 354 -21.45 -12.64 -23.64
CA TYR A 354 -20.62 -13.80 -23.32
C TYR A 354 -19.13 -13.46 -23.34
N SER A 355 -18.67 -12.64 -24.29
CA SER A 355 -17.27 -12.16 -24.36
C SER A 355 -16.92 -11.24 -23.19
N ALA A 356 -17.86 -10.38 -22.78
CA ALA A 356 -17.71 -9.55 -21.60
C ALA A 356 -17.60 -10.44 -20.35
N ILE A 357 -18.51 -11.39 -20.13
CA ILE A 357 -18.45 -12.30 -18.98
C ILE A 357 -17.15 -13.11 -18.99
N ASN A 358 -16.69 -13.60 -20.15
CA ASN A 358 -15.49 -14.40 -20.25
C ASN A 358 -14.21 -13.62 -19.89
N SER A 359 -14.11 -12.35 -20.28
CA SER A 359 -12.95 -11.48 -20.03
C SER A 359 -12.95 -10.83 -18.65
N SER A 360 -14.16 -10.58 -18.13
CA SER A 360 -14.37 -9.68 -17.00
C SER A 360 -14.95 -10.38 -15.76
N GLY A 361 -15.39 -11.63 -15.88
CA GLY A 361 -16.20 -12.29 -14.87
C GLY A 361 -17.66 -11.80 -14.92
N PRO A 362 -18.53 -12.32 -14.05
CA PRO A 362 -19.93 -11.91 -13.98
C PRO A 362 -20.05 -10.45 -13.52
N ARG A 363 -20.09 -9.53 -14.49
CA ARG A 363 -20.20 -8.07 -14.25
C ARG A 363 -21.55 -7.48 -14.61
N LEU A 364 -22.43 -8.27 -15.23
CA LEU A 364 -23.80 -7.87 -15.50
C LEU A 364 -24.66 -8.29 -14.31
N GLY A 365 -24.74 -7.39 -13.34
CA GLY A 365 -25.68 -7.50 -12.24
C GLY A 365 -27.14 -7.33 -12.70
N PRO A 366 -28.06 -6.97 -11.78
CA PRO A 366 -29.49 -6.79 -12.03
C PRO A 366 -29.87 -5.81 -13.16
N ALA A 367 -28.92 -5.07 -13.73
CA ALA A 367 -29.14 -4.09 -14.78
C ALA A 367 -29.63 -4.71 -16.10
N LEU A 368 -29.11 -5.87 -16.52
CA LEU A 368 -29.58 -6.52 -17.75
C LEU A 368 -31.04 -6.99 -17.61
N GLN A 369 -31.37 -7.62 -16.49
CA GLN A 369 -32.75 -8.05 -16.20
C GLN A 369 -33.72 -6.86 -16.15
N ARG A 370 -33.28 -5.70 -15.67
CA ARG A 370 -34.06 -4.46 -15.68
C ARG A 370 -34.27 -3.95 -17.12
N VAL A 371 -33.23 -3.93 -17.96
CA VAL A 371 -33.34 -3.49 -19.36
C VAL A 371 -34.28 -4.39 -20.15
N VAL A 372 -34.11 -5.72 -20.02
CA VAL A 372 -34.98 -6.69 -20.68
C VAL A 372 -36.43 -6.57 -20.18
N GLY A 373 -36.62 -6.42 -18.85
CA GLY A 373 -37.94 -6.21 -18.27
C GLY A 373 -38.63 -4.93 -18.74
N THR A 374 -37.91 -3.82 -18.86
CA THR A 374 -38.43 -2.56 -19.40
C THR A 374 -38.78 -2.68 -20.88
N GLY A 375 -37.99 -3.42 -21.66
CA GLY A 375 -38.28 -3.70 -23.08
C GLY A 375 -39.54 -4.53 -23.29
N VAL A 376 -39.75 -5.58 -22.48
CA VAL A 376 -40.97 -6.40 -22.51
C VAL A 376 -42.20 -5.58 -22.11
N LEU A 377 -42.09 -4.76 -21.06
CA LEU A 377 -43.18 -3.89 -20.62
C LEU A 377 -43.60 -2.88 -21.71
N TRP A 378 -42.62 -2.27 -22.39
CA TRP A 378 -42.88 -1.36 -23.51
C TRP A 378 -43.56 -2.09 -24.69
N GLY A 379 -43.10 -3.29 -25.04
CA GLY A 379 -43.72 -4.10 -26.11
C GLY A 379 -45.18 -4.47 -25.84
N ILE A 380 -45.52 -4.80 -24.59
CA ILE A 380 -46.90 -5.09 -24.17
C ILE A 380 -47.78 -3.84 -24.29
N LEU A 381 -47.31 -2.70 -23.78
CA LEU A 381 -48.07 -1.44 -23.82
C LEU A 381 -48.23 -0.91 -25.26
N GLY A 382 -47.20 -1.04 -26.10
CA GLY A 382 -47.26 -0.73 -27.52
C GLY A 382 -48.25 -1.62 -28.26
N GLY A 383 -48.29 -2.92 -27.96
CA GLY A 383 -49.26 -3.86 -28.51
C GLY A 383 -50.71 -3.53 -28.12
N ILE A 384 -50.94 -3.16 -26.87
CA ILE A 384 -52.26 -2.71 -26.37
C ILE A 384 -52.70 -1.43 -27.09
N ASN A 385 -51.80 -0.45 -27.26
CA ASN A 385 -52.11 0.79 -27.98
C ASN A 385 -52.40 0.54 -29.47
N ALA A 386 -51.66 -0.37 -30.11
CA ALA A 386 -51.92 -0.76 -31.50
C ALA A 386 -53.27 -1.48 -31.65
N TRP A 387 -53.63 -2.36 -30.69
CA TRP A 387 -54.93 -3.03 -30.64
C TRP A 387 -56.09 -2.05 -30.43
N LEU A 388 -55.94 -1.09 -29.51
CA LEU A 388 -56.93 -0.03 -29.28
C LEU A 388 -57.18 0.79 -30.55
N ARG A 389 -56.14 1.12 -31.33
CA ARG A 389 -56.29 1.85 -32.60
C ARG A 389 -57.01 1.03 -33.68
N LEU A 390 -56.82 -0.29 -33.70
CA LEU A 390 -57.49 -1.17 -34.67
C LEU A 390 -58.98 -1.38 -34.36
N HIS A 391 -59.38 -1.30 -33.09
CA HIS A 391 -60.77 -1.49 -32.66
C HIS A 391 -61.55 -0.19 -32.43
N HIS A 392 -60.92 0.98 -32.54
CA HIS A 392 -61.62 2.26 -32.39
C HIS A 392 -62.37 2.63 -33.68
N LYS A 393 -63.70 2.78 -33.59
CA LYS A 393 -64.54 3.22 -34.72
C LYS A 393 -64.47 4.75 -34.81
N ALA A 394 -64.37 5.30 -36.02
CA ALA A 394 -64.03 6.69 -36.32
C ALA A 394 -64.98 7.81 -35.79
N ASN A 395 -65.88 7.51 -34.84
CA ASN A 395 -66.90 8.41 -34.34
C ASN A 395 -66.78 8.75 -32.83
N ASP A 396 -65.77 8.21 -32.13
CA ASP A 396 -65.51 8.52 -30.72
C ASP A 396 -64.54 9.71 -30.56
N SER A 397 -64.75 10.46 -29.48
CA SER A 397 -64.12 11.76 -29.20
C SER A 397 -62.60 11.67 -29.12
N ASN A 398 -61.90 12.62 -29.75
CA ASN A 398 -60.43 12.79 -29.71
C ASN A 398 -59.81 12.72 -28.29
N ARG A 399 -60.62 12.93 -27.23
CA ARG A 399 -60.22 12.76 -25.82
C ARG A 399 -59.76 11.35 -25.48
N ASP A 400 -60.38 10.31 -26.04
CA ASP A 400 -60.07 8.92 -25.69
C ASP A 400 -58.78 8.45 -26.37
N LEU A 401 -58.53 8.95 -27.58
CA LEU A 401 -57.25 8.79 -28.28
C LEU A 401 -56.11 9.47 -27.49
N LEU A 402 -56.32 10.71 -27.04
CA LEU A 402 -55.35 11.45 -26.22
C LEU A 402 -55.08 10.75 -24.89
N LEU A 403 -56.12 10.22 -24.22
CA LEU A 403 -55.99 9.48 -22.96
C LEU A 403 -55.15 8.20 -23.12
N SER A 404 -55.15 7.56 -24.29
CA SER A 404 -54.29 6.39 -24.59
C SER A 404 -52.84 6.77 -24.94
N GLU A 405 -52.61 7.97 -25.46
CA GLU A 405 -51.31 8.42 -26.00
C GLU A 405 -50.44 9.17 -24.97
N VAL A 406 -51.08 9.81 -23.99
CA VAL A 406 -50.40 10.50 -22.87
C VAL A 406 -49.56 9.54 -22.01
N PRO A 407 -50.04 8.34 -21.59
CA PRO A 407 -49.23 7.42 -20.80
C PRO A 407 -48.02 6.87 -21.56
N LEU A 408 -48.16 6.62 -22.87
CA LEU A 408 -47.07 6.10 -23.70
C LEU A 408 -45.97 7.15 -23.92
N SER A 409 -46.35 8.39 -24.21
CA SER A 409 -45.40 9.50 -24.37
C SER A 409 -44.68 9.88 -23.06
N LEU A 410 -45.37 9.78 -21.91
CA LEU A 410 -44.75 9.92 -20.59
C LEU A 410 -43.77 8.78 -20.29
N LEU A 411 -44.11 7.56 -20.71
CA LEU A 411 -43.25 6.39 -20.55
C LEU A 411 -42.02 6.46 -21.47
N ASP A 412 -42.17 6.92 -22.72
CA ASP A 412 -41.06 7.20 -23.64
C ASP A 412 -40.13 8.30 -23.09
N SER A 413 -40.70 9.35 -22.48
CA SER A 413 -39.95 10.41 -21.79
C SER A 413 -39.20 9.88 -20.56
N ALA A 414 -39.84 9.00 -19.77
CA ALA A 414 -39.23 8.38 -18.59
C ALA A 414 -38.12 7.40 -18.95
N ILE A 415 -38.28 6.61 -20.02
CA ILE A 415 -37.25 5.72 -20.56
C ILE A 415 -36.07 6.54 -21.07
N CYS A 416 -36.33 7.59 -21.87
CA CYS A 416 -35.29 8.51 -22.33
C CYS A 416 -34.51 9.09 -21.14
N TRP A 417 -35.21 9.63 -20.14
CA TRP A 417 -34.58 10.15 -18.92
C TRP A 417 -33.72 9.10 -18.21
N TRP A 418 -34.26 7.89 -18.03
CA TRP A 418 -33.55 6.80 -17.36
C TRP A 418 -32.30 6.34 -18.11
N VAL A 419 -32.37 6.25 -19.45
CA VAL A 419 -31.22 5.94 -20.32
C VAL A 419 -30.17 7.03 -20.19
N PHE A 420 -30.54 8.32 -20.24
CA PHE A 420 -29.61 9.44 -20.09
C PHE A 420 -28.96 9.48 -18.71
N VAL A 421 -29.71 9.23 -17.63
CA VAL A 421 -29.17 9.18 -16.25
C VAL A 421 -28.22 7.99 -16.09
N SER A 422 -28.58 6.83 -16.63
CA SER A 422 -27.74 5.63 -16.62
C SER A 422 -26.46 5.82 -17.44
N LEU A 423 -26.57 6.49 -18.59
CA LEU A 423 -25.43 6.87 -19.43
C LEU A 423 -24.55 7.91 -18.74
N ALA A 424 -25.11 8.91 -18.07
CA ALA A 424 -24.36 9.90 -17.31
C ALA A 424 -23.59 9.25 -16.14
N HIS A 425 -24.21 8.30 -15.45
CA HIS A 425 -23.58 7.54 -14.37
C HIS A 425 -22.45 6.64 -14.90
N THR A 426 -22.64 5.96 -16.03
CA THR A 426 -21.60 5.15 -16.67
C THR A 426 -20.49 6.01 -17.27
N MET A 427 -20.80 7.16 -17.86
CA MET A 427 -19.83 8.14 -18.35
C MET A 427 -18.99 8.71 -17.21
N ARG A 428 -19.60 9.04 -16.06
CA ARG A 428 -18.87 9.52 -14.87
C ARG A 428 -17.94 8.46 -14.28
N THR A 429 -18.39 7.22 -14.21
CA THR A 429 -17.53 6.10 -13.77
C THR A 429 -16.41 5.80 -14.76
N LEU A 430 -16.67 5.89 -16.08
CA LEU A 430 -15.65 5.79 -17.12
C LEU A 430 -14.70 6.98 -17.11
N GLN A 431 -15.14 8.20 -16.83
CA GLN A 431 -14.29 9.38 -16.70
C GLN A 431 -13.38 9.29 -15.47
N LEU A 432 -13.88 8.78 -14.33
CA LEU A 432 -13.05 8.49 -13.16
C LEU A 432 -11.99 7.43 -13.48
N ARG A 433 -12.36 6.39 -14.24
CA ARG A 433 -11.42 5.36 -14.72
C ARG A 433 -10.47 5.86 -15.80
N ARG A 434 -10.90 6.79 -16.68
CA ARG A 434 -10.09 7.41 -17.72
C ARG A 434 -9.15 8.43 -17.12
N ASN A 435 -9.53 9.17 -16.08
CA ASN A 435 -8.62 10.00 -15.30
C ASN A 435 -7.63 9.13 -14.53
N GLY A 436 -8.05 8.00 -13.95
CA GLY A 436 -7.13 6.98 -13.41
C GLY A 436 -6.15 6.45 -14.47
N LYS A 437 -6.61 6.19 -15.69
CA LYS A 437 -5.76 5.81 -16.84
C LYS A 437 -4.92 6.99 -17.37
N LYS A 438 -5.40 8.24 -17.31
CA LYS A 438 -4.71 9.46 -17.77
C LYS A 438 -3.60 9.87 -16.82
N TYR A 439 -3.79 9.74 -15.50
CA TYR A 439 -2.69 9.76 -14.52
C TYR A 439 -1.74 8.55 -14.65
N GLY A 440 -2.18 7.46 -15.29
CA GLY A 440 -1.34 6.35 -15.73
C GLY A 440 -0.66 6.55 -17.10
N TRP A 441 -1.16 7.47 -17.94
CA TRP A 441 -0.68 7.73 -19.31
C TRP A 441 0.25 8.94 -19.39
N THR A 442 -0.02 10.03 -18.66
CA THR A 442 0.98 11.11 -18.46
C THR A 442 2.16 10.66 -17.61
N ARG A 443 2.06 9.48 -16.97
CA ARG A 443 3.18 8.76 -16.36
C ARG A 443 3.91 7.82 -17.35
N ARG A 444 3.42 7.69 -18.60
CA ARG A 444 4.01 6.86 -19.68
C ARG A 444 4.65 7.67 -20.82
N THR A 445 4.37 8.97 -20.94
CA THR A 445 4.90 9.81 -22.03
C THR A 445 5.62 11.06 -21.53
N GLY A 446 6.03 11.06 -20.27
CA GLY A 446 6.88 12.09 -19.64
C GLY A 446 8.26 11.55 -19.28
N THR A 447 8.85 10.76 -20.19
CA THR A 447 10.30 10.65 -20.46
C THR A 447 10.41 10.25 -21.92
#